data_AF-A0A2V6DN92-F1
#
_entry.id   AF-A0A2V6DN92-F1
#
_cell.length_a   1.000
_cell.length_b   1.000
_cell.length_c   1.000
_cell.angle_alpha   90.00
_cell.angle_beta   90.00
_cell.angle_gamma   90.00
#
_symmetry.space_group_name_H-M   'P 1'
#
loop_
_entity.id
_entity.type
_entity.pdbx_description
1 polymer ?
#
loop_
_entity_poly.entity_id
_entity_poly.type
_entity_poly.pdbx_seq_one_letter_code
_entity_poly.pdbx_strand_id
1 'polypeptide(L)' 'MTGAGDNSVAWLKHEDEFPTIRRIMVDIGVRPSALPFFCIQTRLEPAFVFGFVAWTRAQIRESLLKLAFSLK' A
#
# COMPACT_ATOMS: atom_id res chain seq x y z
N MET A 1 -11.90 -0.31 21.32
CA MET A 1 -11.27 0.01 20.01
C MET A 1 -10.63 -1.28 19.52
N THR A 2 -11.36 -2.09 18.75
CA THR A 2 -10.87 -3.37 18.20
C THR A 2 -10.25 -3.11 16.84
N GLY A 3 -8.92 -3.10 16.78
CA GLY A 3 -8.18 -3.19 15.53
C GLY A 3 -7.95 -4.66 15.20
N ALA A 4 -8.54 -5.15 14.12
CA ALA A 4 -8.27 -6.46 13.56
C ALA A 4 -8.19 -6.33 12.03
N GLY A 5 -7.18 -6.97 11.44
CA GLY A 5 -7.08 -7.11 10.00
C GLY A 5 -8.12 -8.11 9.50
N ASP A 6 -9.32 -7.62 9.19
CA ASP A 6 -10.48 -8.45 8.82
C ASP A 6 -10.50 -8.88 7.34
N ASN A 7 -9.42 -8.62 6.60
CA ASN A 7 -9.35 -8.86 5.16
C ASN A 7 -8.43 -10.05 4.85
N SER A 8 -8.98 -11.05 4.15
CA SER A 8 -8.21 -12.14 3.53
C SER A 8 -7.99 -11.84 2.06
N VAL A 9 -6.77 -12.06 1.57
CA VAL A 9 -6.41 -11.90 0.14
C VAL A 9 -6.18 -13.26 -0.47
N ALA A 10 -6.84 -13.53 -1.60
CA ALA A 10 -6.67 -14.76 -2.38
C ALA A 10 -6.21 -14.42 -3.80
N TRP A 11 -5.20 -15.15 -4.29
CA TRP A 11 -4.67 -15.01 -5.65
C TRP A 11 -5.29 -16.08 -6.55
N LEU A 12 -5.75 -15.67 -7.73
CA LEU A 12 -6.24 -16.61 -8.75
C LEU A 12 -5.07 -17.14 -9.58
N LYS A 13 -5.15 -18.41 -10.00
CA LYS A 13 -4.14 -19.01 -10.88
C LYS A 13 -4.30 -18.50 -12.31
N HIS A 14 -5.54 -18.29 -12.75
CA HIS A 14 -5.86 -17.74 -14.05
C HIS A 14 -6.89 -16.61 -13.92
N GLU A 15 -6.70 -15.52 -14.67
CA GLU A 15 -7.61 -14.37 -14.64
C GLU A 15 -9.02 -14.72 -15.13
N ASP A 16 -9.12 -15.68 -16.07
CA ASP A 16 -10.39 -16.16 -16.62
C ASP A 16 -11.29 -16.85 -15.57
N GLU A 17 -10.74 -17.23 -14.42
CA GLU A 17 -11.51 -17.79 -13.30
C GLU A 17 -12.25 -16.71 -12.49
N PHE A 18 -11.89 -15.44 -12.65
CA PHE A 18 -12.40 -14.32 -11.86
C PHE A 18 -13.93 -14.17 -11.92
N PRO A 19 -14.60 -14.23 -13.10
CA PRO A 19 -16.06 -14.11 -13.15
C PRO A 19 -16.79 -15.25 -12.43
N THR A 20 -16.26 -16.48 -12.54
CA THR A 20 -16.83 -17.67 -11.90
C THR A 20 -16.73 -17.60 -10.39
N ILE A 21 -15.55 -17.27 -9.87
CA ILE A 21 -15.32 -17.17 -8.42
C ILE A 21 -16.08 -15.98 -7.84
N ARG A 22 -16.15 -14.85 -8.56
CA ARG A 22 -16.99 -13.70 -8.17
C ARG A 22 -18.45 -14.11 -8.00
N ARG A 23 -18.99 -14.93 -8.91
CA ARG A 23 -20.37 -15.41 -8.80
C ARG A 23 -20.56 -16.30 -7.57
N ILE A 24 -19.69 -17.30 -7.38
CA ILE A 24 -19.74 -18.19 -6.22
C ILE A 24 -19.67 -17.41 -4.91
N MET A 25 -18.76 -16.42 -4.81
CA MET A 25 -18.63 -15.58 -3.62
C MET A 25 -19.93 -14.82 -3.32
N VAL A 26 -20.58 -14.24 -4.34
CA VAL A 26 -21.87 -13.56 -4.18
C VAL A 26 -22.95 -14.54 -3.71
N ASP A 27 -22.98 -15.75 -4.27
CA ASP A 27 -23.95 -16.79 -3.93
C ASP A 27 -23.80 -17.25 -2.46
N ILE A 28 -22.59 -17.26 -1.90
CA ILE A 28 -22.33 -17.55 -0.47
C ILE A 28 -22.41 -16.31 0.43
N GLY A 29 -22.85 -15.16 -0.09
CA GLY A 29 -23.05 -13.93 0.67
C GLY A 29 -21.80 -13.08 0.90
N VAL A 30 -20.68 -13.39 0.23
CA VAL A 30 -19.43 -12.63 0.29
C VAL A 30 -19.34 -11.66 -0.90
N ARG A 31 -19.04 -10.38 -0.64
CA ARG A 31 -18.81 -9.38 -1.69
C ARG A 31 -17.31 -9.16 -1.90
N PRO A 32 -16.70 -9.76 -2.93
CA PRO A 32 -15.28 -9.55 -3.18
C PRO A 32 -15.03 -8.18 -3.78
N SER A 33 -13.97 -7.53 -3.32
CA SER A 33 -13.38 -6.36 -3.99
C SER A 33 -12.16 -6.82 -4.76
N ALA A 34 -12.09 -6.48 -6.06
CA ALA A 34 -10.92 -6.81 -6.87
C ALA A 34 -9.70 -6.05 -6.34
N LEU A 35 -8.55 -6.71 -6.16
CA LEU A 35 -7.31 -6.06 -5.69
C LEU A 35 -6.91 -4.81 -6.51
N PRO A 36 -7.10 -4.73 -7.84
CA PRO A 36 -6.84 -3.50 -8.60
C PRO A 36 -7.68 -2.29 -8.16
N PHE A 37 -8.79 -2.49 -7.43
CA PHE A 37 -9.55 -1.40 -6.79
C PHE A 37 -8.73 -0.69 -5.70
N PHE A 38 -7.75 -1.37 -5.11
CA PHE A 38 -6.81 -0.83 -4.11
C PHE A 38 -5.49 -0.34 -4.73
N CYS A 39 -5.45 -0.12 -6.05
CA CYS A 39 -4.31 0.28 -6.87
C CYS A 39 -3.05 0.79 -6.13
N ILE A 40 -1.98 -0.01 -6.15
CA ILE A 40 -0.60 0.49 -6.38
C ILE A 40 0.11 -0.49 -7.31
N GLN A 41 -0.23 -0.47 -8.60
CA GLN A 41 0.66 -0.99 -9.64
C GLN A 41 1.55 0.15 -10.12
N THR A 42 2.66 0.35 -9.42
CA THR A 42 3.88 0.89 -10.01
C THR A 42 5.05 0.25 -9.26
N ARG A 43 5.99 -0.34 -9.99
CA ARG A 43 7.35 -0.54 -9.45
C ARG A 43 7.92 0.85 -9.23
N LEU A 44 7.64 1.44 -8.07
CA LEU A 44 8.25 2.69 -7.67
C LEU A 44 9.68 2.39 -7.28
N GLU A 45 10.61 3.15 -7.86
CA GLU A 45 11.97 3.24 -7.33
C GLU A 45 11.89 3.53 -5.82
N PRO A 46 12.76 2.95 -4.99
CA PRO A 46 12.75 3.20 -3.55
C PRO A 46 12.78 4.70 -3.26
N ALA A 47 11.71 5.21 -2.65
CA ALA A 47 11.54 6.62 -2.33
C ALA A 47 11.24 6.78 -0.84
N PHE A 48 11.79 7.85 -0.26
CA PHE A 48 11.53 8.23 1.12
C PHE A 48 10.65 9.48 1.15
N VAL A 49 9.63 9.47 1.99
CA VAL A 49 8.83 10.67 2.29
C VAL A 49 9.31 11.25 3.61
N PHE A 50 9.71 12.52 3.60
CA PHE A 50 10.10 13.24 4.81
C PHE A 50 9.03 14.26 5.20
N GLY A 51 8.42 14.08 6.37
CA GLY A 51 7.47 15.03 6.94
C GLY A 51 8.18 16.06 7.83
N PHE A 52 8.07 17.35 7.50
CA PHE A 52 8.71 18.45 8.25
C PHE A 52 7.71 19.41 8.90
N VAL A 53 6.46 18.98 9.12
CA VAL A 53 5.32 19.84 9.51
C VAL A 53 5.59 20.66 10.79
N ALA A 54 6.42 20.15 11.71
CA ALA A 54 6.75 20.82 12.97
C ALA A 54 8.20 21.34 13.06
N TRP A 55 8.94 21.35 11.95
CA TRP A 55 10.38 21.67 11.97
C TRP A 55 10.65 23.09 11.49
N THR A 56 11.62 23.73 12.13
CA THR A 56 12.15 25.01 11.66
C THR A 56 13.05 24.81 10.44
N ARG A 57 13.25 25.88 9.65
CA ARG A 57 14.14 25.85 8.48
C ARG A 57 15.58 25.42 8.83
N ALA A 58 16.06 25.75 10.03
CA ALA A 58 17.38 25.35 10.49
C ALA A 58 17.46 23.83 10.71
N GLN A 59 16.45 23.24 11.36
CA GLN A 59 16.38 21.79 11.61
C GLN A 59 16.28 20.98 10.31
N ILE A 60 15.51 21.46 9.32
CA ILE A 60 15.44 20.84 7.99
C ILE A 60 16.81 20.87 7.29
N ARG A 61 17.53 22.00 7.35
CA ARG A 61 18.86 22.11 6.73
C ARG A 61 19.87 21.18 7.40
N GLU A 62 19.89 21.15 8.73
CA GLU A 62 20.79 20.28 9.49
C GLU A 62 20.53 18.79 9.21
N SER A 63 19.26 18.36 9.15
CA SER A 63 18.92 16.96 8.89
C SER A 63 19.30 16.52 7.48
N LEU A 64 19.09 17.38 6.48
CA LEU A 64 19.47 17.07 5.10
C LEU A 64 20.99 16.99 4.95
N LEU A 65 21.74 17.83 5.65
CA LEU A 65 23.21 17.77 5.68
C LEU A 65 23.71 16.48 6.34
N LYS A 66 23.11 16.07 7.47
CA LYS A 66 23.44 14.78 8.13
C LYS A 66 23.14 13.61 7.21
N LEU A 67 21.96 13.60 6.57
CA LEU A 67 21.57 12.56 5.61
C LEU A 67 22.57 12.47 4.45
N ALA A 68 22.92 13.59 3.83
CA ALA A 68 23.88 13.63 2.73
C ALA A 68 25.28 13.15 3.18
N PHE A 69 25.69 13.44 4.41
CA PHE A 69 26.97 12.97 4.95
C PHE A 69 26.97 11.46 5.22
N SER A 70 25.86 10.92 5.70
CA SER A 70 25.70 9.49 5.97
C SER A 70 25.55 8.61 4.73
N LEU A 71 25.34 9.22 3.55
CA LEU A 71 25.22 8.52 2.26
C LEU A 71 26.54 8.50 1.46
N LYS A 72 27.66 8.89 2.07
CA LYS A 72 29.02 8.60 1.58
C LYS A 72 29.40 7.15 1.85
#